data_AF-A0A2A4GU53-F1
#
_entry.id   AF-A0A2A4GU53-F1
#
_cell.length_a   1.000
_cell.length_b   1.000
_cell.length_c   1.000
_cell.angle_alpha   90.00
_cell.angle_beta   90.00
_cell.angle_gamma   90.00
#
_symmetry.space_group_name_H-M   'P 1'
#
loop_
_entity.id
_entity.type
_entity.pdbx_description
1 polymer ?
#
loop_
_entity_poly.entity_id
_entity_poly.type
_entity_poly.pdbx_seq_one_letter_code
_entity_poly.pdbx_strand_id
1 'polypeptide(L)' 'MKVLVTLKDGSKKHVSDLKEIVYPGYEKVETVTKDEIETFFLDPTRAYVFVGAQTLSVEAGQILTVEFS' A
#
# COMPACT_ATOMS: atom_id res chain seq x y z
N MET A 1 2.52 0.71 12.72
CA MET A 1 1.19 1.00 12.13
C MET A 1 0.73 -0.24 11.40
N LYS A 2 -0.55 -0.58 11.50
CA LYS A 2 -1.15 -1.71 10.80
C LYS A 2 -1.88 -1.21 9.57
N VAL A 3 -1.74 -1.94 8.47
CA VAL A 3 -2.49 -1.72 7.23
C VAL A 3 -3.43 -2.88 7.02
N LEU A 4 -4.68 -2.58 6.67
CA LEU A 4 -5.63 -3.53 6.11
C LEU A 4 -5.92 -3.12 4.67
N VAL A 5 -5.58 -4.01 3.73
CA VAL A 5 -5.88 -3.87 2.31
C VAL A 5 -7.04 -4.81 2.00
N THR A 6 -8.18 -4.24 1.61
CA THR A 6 -9.33 -5.01 1.13
C THR A 6 -9.29 -5.02 -0.39
N LEU A 7 -9.34 -6.20 -1.00
CA LEU A 7 -9.36 -6.36 -2.45
C LEU A 7 -10.80 -6.40 -2.98
N LYS A 8 -10.95 -6.16 -4.29
CA LYS A 8 -12.24 -6.18 -4.98
C LYS A 8 -12.91 -7.55 -4.99
N ASP A 9 -12.14 -8.63 -4.82
CA ASP A 9 -12.66 -9.99 -4.64
C ASP A 9 -13.19 -10.24 -3.21
N GLY A 10 -13.11 -9.25 -2.33
CA GLY A 10 -13.53 -9.32 -0.92
C GLY A 10 -12.48 -9.89 0.03
N SER A 11 -11.34 -10.36 -0.48
CA SER A 11 -10.25 -10.85 0.36
C SER A 11 -9.56 -9.70 1.10
N LYS A 12 -9.05 -10.01 2.29
CA LYS A 12 -8.40 -9.04 3.17
C LYS A 12 -6.95 -9.44 3.41
N LYS A 13 -6.04 -8.50 3.25
CA LYS A 13 -4.61 -8.67 3.50
C LYS A 13 -4.17 -7.66 4.54
N HIS A 14 -3.36 -8.12 5.49
CA HIS A 14 -2.85 -7.27 6.54
C HIS A 14 -1.36 -7.06 6.36
N VAL A 15 -0.85 -5.91 6.81
CA VAL A 15 0.58 -5.67 7.03
C VAL A 15 0.74 -5.07 8.41
N SER A 16 1.44 -5.77 9.30
CA SER A 16 1.78 -5.24 10.63
C SER A 16 3.10 -4.48 10.55
N ASP A 17 3.31 -3.54 11.47
CA ASP A 17 4.54 -2.74 11.58
C ASP A 17 4.99 -2.12 10.25
N LEU A 18 4.05 -1.53 9.52
CA LEU A 18 4.32 -0.83 8.28
C LEU A 18 5.42 0.22 8.49
N LYS A 19 6.44 0.15 7.65
CA LYS A 19 7.59 1.06 7.58
C LYS A 19 7.43 2.03 6.41
N GLU A 20 7.09 1.50 5.24
CA GLU A 20 7.00 2.25 4.00
C GLU A 20 6.04 1.59 2.99
N ILE A 21 5.62 2.38 2.01
CA ILE A 21 4.89 1.92 0.83
C ILE A 21 5.73 2.28 -0.39
N VAL A 22 5.95 1.33 -1.28
CA VAL A 22 6.81 1.49 -2.45
C VAL A 22 5.98 1.29 -3.72
N TYR A 23 6.14 2.16 -4.72
CA TYR A 23 5.46 2.04 -6.01
C TYR A 23 6.30 2.61 -7.16
N PRO A 24 6.10 2.16 -8.41
CA PRO A 24 6.79 2.74 -9.55
C PRO A 24 6.33 4.17 -9.81
N GLY A 25 7.27 5.10 -9.84
CA GLY A 25 7.09 6.47 -10.32
C GLY A 25 7.48 6.64 -11.78
N TYR A 26 7.42 7.87 -12.28
CA TYR A 26 7.67 8.17 -13.71
C TYR A 26 9.12 7.87 -14.13
N GLU A 27 10.10 8.25 -13.31
CA GLU A 27 11.54 8.04 -13.58
C GLU A 27 12.23 7.16 -12.53
N LYS A 28 11.63 6.97 -11.36
CA LYS A 28 12.21 6.23 -10.23
C LYS A 28 11.14 5.56 -9.40
N VAL A 29 11.55 4.64 -8.54
CA VAL A 29 10.71 4.11 -7.48
C VAL A 29 10.42 5.21 -6.48
N GLU A 30 9.15 5.38 -6.14
CA GLU A 30 8.69 6.28 -5.09
C GLU A 30 8.46 5.50 -3.80
N THR A 31 8.69 6.16 -2.68
CA THR A 31 8.57 5.58 -1.34
C THR A 31 7.82 6.56 -0.47
N VAL A 32 6.75 6.09 0.15
CA VAL A 32 5.95 6.84 1.11
C VAL A 32 6.29 6.31 2.49
N THR A 33 6.95 7.16 3.27
CA THR A 33 7.33 6.86 4.64
C THR A 33 6.15 7.01 5.59
N LYS A 34 6.31 6.54 6.83
CA LYS A 34 5.25 6.63 7.85
C LYS A 34 4.70 8.04 8.04
N ASP A 35 5.56 9.06 7.94
CA ASP A 35 5.19 10.47 8.16
C ASP A 35 4.41 11.05 6.97
N GLU A 36 4.43 10.40 5.81
CA GLU A 36 3.78 10.85 4.57
C GLU A 36 2.47 10.10 4.30
N ILE A 37 2.12 9.09 5.12
CA ILE A 37 0.95 8.24 4.89
C ILE A 37 -0.38 9.00 4.99
N GLU A 38 -0.44 10.07 5.77
CA GLU A 38 -1.64 10.92 5.82
C GLU A 38 -1.96 11.55 4.46
N THR A 39 -0.96 11.66 3.59
CA THR A 39 -1.09 12.17 2.22
C THR A 39 -1.04 11.07 1.15
N PHE A 40 -1.08 9.80 1.56
CA PHE A 40 -1.04 8.67 0.63
C PHE A 40 -2.37 8.55 -0.13
N PHE A 41 -2.27 8.59 -1.46
CA PHE A 41 -3.40 8.35 -2.35
C PHE A 41 -3.07 7.22 -3.32
N LEU A 42 -4.04 6.36 -3.56
CA LEU A 42 -3.91 5.29 -4.55
C LEU A 42 -4.16 5.82 -5.95
N ASP A 43 -3.14 5.75 -6.79
CA ASP A 43 -3.26 5.76 -8.24
C ASP A 43 -3.70 4.37 -8.72
N PRO A 44 -4.90 4.22 -9.34
CA PRO A 44 -5.45 2.92 -9.74
C PRO A 44 -4.65 2.22 -10.85
N THR A 45 -3.70 2.92 -11.49
CA THR A 45 -2.87 2.38 -12.58
C THR A 45 -1.55 1.77 -12.10
N ARG A 46 -1.24 1.87 -10.81
CA ARG A 46 0.06 1.47 -10.25
C ARG A 46 -0.02 0.24 -9.37
N ALA A 47 1.08 -0.50 -9.30
CA ALA A 47 1.31 -1.52 -8.29
C ALA A 47 1.86 -0.88 -7.00
N TYR A 48 1.47 -1.41 -5.85
CA TYR A 48 1.97 -0.96 -4.54
C TYR A 48 2.54 -2.13 -3.77
N VAL A 49 3.65 -1.86 -3.08
CA VAL A 49 4.32 -2.78 -2.17
C VAL A 49 4.29 -2.18 -0.77
N PHE A 50 3.51 -2.79 0.12
CA PHE A 50 3.44 -2.40 1.52
C PHE A 50 4.49 -3.19 2.30
N VAL A 51 5.47 -2.48 2.88
CA VAL A 51 6.63 -3.08 3.55
C VAL A 51 6.50 -2.86 5.06
N GLY A 52 6.40 -3.96 5.81
CA GLY A 52 6.37 -3.94 7.28
C GLY A 52 7.01 -5.19 7.88
N ALA A 53 6.38 -5.77 8.90
CA ALA A 53 6.71 -7.12 9.38
C ALA A 53 6.50 -8.19 8.29
N GLN A 54 5.62 -7.91 7.34
CA GLN A 54 5.40 -8.69 6.13
C GLN A 54 5.35 -7.76 4.91
N THR A 55 5.75 -8.28 3.76
CA THR A 55 5.69 -7.56 2.48
C THR A 55 4.46 -8.00 1.71
N LEU A 56 3.63 -7.05 1.31
CA LEU A 56 2.45 -7.29 0.47
C LEU A 56 2.61 -6.51 -0.83
N SER A 57 2.68 -7.22 -1.96
CA SER A 57 2.64 -6.63 -3.30
C SER A 57 1.25 -6.81 -3.89
N VAL A 58 0.65 -5.73 -4.38
CA VAL A 58 -0.70 -5.75 -4.96
C VAL A 58 -0.89 -4.64 -6.00
N GLU A 59 -1.59 -4.97 -7.08
CA GLU A 59 -2.02 -4.00 -8.10
C GLU A 59 -3.14 -3.11 -7.53
N ALA A 60 -3.03 -1.78 -7.64
CA ALA A 60 -4.08 -0.88 -7.13
C ALA A 60 -5.43 -1.10 -7.80
N GLY A 61 -5.43 -1.54 -9.07
CA GLY A 61 -6.64 -1.94 -9.77
C GLY A 61 -7.43 -3.05 -9.07
N GLN A 62 -6.79 -3.85 -8.20
CA GLN A 62 -7.41 -4.89 -7.38
C GLN A 62 -7.79 -4.41 -5.98
N ILE A 63 -7.28 -3.27 -5.53
CA ILE A 63 -7.57 -2.71 -4.22
C ILE A 63 -8.95 -2.05 -4.24
N LEU A 64 -9.77 -2.36 -3.24
CA LEU A 64 -11.03 -1.68 -2.96
C LEU A 64 -10.81 -0.55 -1.93
N THR A 65 -10.16 -0.86 -0.81
CA THR A 65 -9.82 0.10 0.24
C THR A 65 -8.50 -0.24 0.92
N VAL A 66 -7.85 0.80 1.48
CA VAL A 66 -6.68 0.68 2.36
C VAL A 66 -6.99 1.44 3.63
N GLU A 67 -6.84 0.78 4.77
CA GLU A 67 -7.10 1.34 6.09
C GLU A 67 -5.83 1.30 6.93
N PHE A 68 -5.49 2.43 7.57
CA PHE A 68 -4.32 2.60 8.43
C PHE A 68 -4.78 2.71 9.89
N SER A 69 -4.13 1.97 10.81
CA SER A 69 -4.46 1.95 12.26
C SER A 69 -3.25 1.73 13.19
#